data_AF-A0AAE9EJ00-F1
#
_entry.id   AF-A0AAE9EJ00-F1
#
_cell.length_a   1.000
_cell.length_b   1.000
_cell.length_c   1.000
_cell.angle_alpha   90.00
_cell.angle_beta   90.00
_cell.angle_gamma   90.00
#
_symmetry.space_group_name_H-M   'P 1'
#
loop_
_entity.id
_entity.type
_entity.pdbx_description
1 polymer ?
#
loop_
_entity_poly.entity_id
_entity_poly.type
_entity_poly.pdbx_seq_one_letter_code
_entity_poly.pdbx_strand_id
1 'polypeptide(L)'
;MERMWSRYQDPVKIDIATECFLGNLVRFTSHFPKHIYARVVPYKMLNGETKKFIFTREVLDIIPAALKLQGTPIESTDMRLLECKMSWMDNWHRGITIEQFETVLENFDIDKSRITLVPDPSHEVTRREYQQRNGHIRVFAPDMKVVSENFSACMFVFESLVMGENWNQETEDRNTLRQETIGLMTTLGIFLQDKYIDCSNQCIMIQTARISADRLDEDPRAVPNYFLHGQQADNEIYMEHLDKVLQDFDLQKHPIFVRGSKPGRMPIWVFRVLVKLAWIQQFFKGDHYDPYLMSVMIECLYFHVPEDYMDIMKRFLASIFEESKTFELTDAENKMIDEANEKIVQKEKEEEMREKARNRAHNQNKTRKRK
;
A
#
# COMPACT_ATOMS: atom_id res chain seq x y z
N MET A 1 -4.46 -21.48 12.34
CA MET A 1 -3.51 -21.17 11.25
C MET A 1 -2.04 -21.18 11.70
N GLU A 2 -1.68 -20.71 12.89
CA GLU A 2 -0.27 -20.69 13.36
C GLU A 2 0.42 -22.08 13.44
N ARG A 3 -0.34 -23.16 13.66
CA ARG A 3 0.22 -24.53 13.64
C ARG A 3 0.70 -25.01 12.26
N MET A 4 0.23 -24.39 11.18
CA MET A 4 0.54 -24.83 9.81
C MET A 4 1.76 -24.10 9.22
N TRP A 5 1.97 -22.84 9.65
CA TRP A 5 3.07 -22.00 9.15
C TRP A 5 4.36 -22.12 9.95
N SER A 6 4.31 -22.56 11.21
CA SER A 6 5.54 -22.78 12.01
C SER A 6 6.42 -23.93 11.51
N ARG A 7 5.91 -24.76 10.58
CA ARG A 7 6.67 -25.85 9.93
C ARG A 7 7.32 -25.46 8.61
N TYR A 8 7.12 -24.22 8.15
CA TYR A 8 7.59 -23.75 6.84
C TYR A 8 8.91 -22.96 6.89
N GLN A 9 9.66 -23.06 8.00
CA GLN A 9 10.94 -22.36 8.18
C GLN A 9 12.17 -23.17 7.75
N ASP A 10 12.01 -24.40 7.24
CA ASP A 10 13.14 -25.21 6.75
C ASP A 10 12.82 -25.81 5.37
N PRO A 11 13.42 -25.30 4.28
CA PRO A 11 13.11 -25.73 2.91
C PRO A 11 13.62 -27.15 2.58
N VAL A 12 14.22 -27.87 3.52
CA VAL A 12 14.89 -29.17 3.25
C VAL A 12 14.11 -30.39 3.78
N LYS A 13 13.00 -30.23 4.51
CA LYS A 13 12.17 -31.37 4.94
C LYS A 13 10.68 -31.13 4.74
N ILE A 14 10.25 -31.15 3.49
CA ILE A 14 8.86 -31.47 3.16
C ILE A 14 8.68 -32.97 3.47
N ASP A 15 7.88 -33.28 4.49
CA ASP A 15 7.48 -34.64 4.79
C ASP A 15 6.73 -35.22 3.57
N ILE A 16 7.17 -36.39 3.09
CA ILE A 16 6.60 -37.14 1.95
C ILE A 16 5.08 -37.33 2.13
N ALA A 17 4.59 -37.40 3.37
CA ALA A 17 3.16 -37.45 3.66
C ALA A 17 2.45 -36.16 3.21
N THR A 18 3.02 -34.98 3.46
CA THR A 18 2.45 -33.68 3.09
C THR A 18 2.45 -33.48 1.57
N GLU A 19 3.48 -33.94 0.87
CA GLU A 19 3.57 -33.92 -0.60
C GLU A 19 2.51 -34.84 -1.24
N CYS A 20 2.21 -35.99 -0.62
CA CYS A 20 1.15 -36.90 -1.07
C CYS A 20 -0.28 -36.34 -0.92
N PHE A 21 -0.52 -35.44 0.06
CA PHE A 21 -1.82 -34.82 0.30
C PHE A 21 -2.07 -33.58 -0.58
N LEU A 22 -1.04 -32.76 -0.81
CA LEU A 22 -1.14 -31.53 -1.58
C LEU A 22 -0.89 -31.73 -3.08
N GLY A 23 -0.26 -32.84 -3.49
CA GLY A 23 0.11 -33.11 -4.87
C GLY A 23 -1.05 -33.45 -5.82
N ASN A 24 -2.29 -33.57 -5.32
CA ASN A 24 -3.45 -33.85 -6.17
C ASN A 24 -4.75 -33.27 -5.58
N LEU A 25 -5.47 -32.48 -6.38
CA LEU A 25 -6.72 -31.82 -5.99
C LEU A 25 -7.83 -32.80 -5.54
N VAL A 26 -7.89 -33.99 -6.12
CA VAL A 26 -8.83 -35.07 -5.73
C VAL A 26 -8.52 -35.58 -4.33
N ARG A 27 -7.24 -35.79 -4.00
CA ARG A 27 -6.82 -36.22 -2.65
C ARG A 27 -6.94 -35.12 -1.61
N PHE A 28 -6.68 -33.88 -2.03
CA PHE A 28 -6.91 -32.70 -1.22
C PHE A 28 -8.39 -32.58 -0.84
N THR A 29 -9.28 -32.57 -1.84
CA THR A 29 -10.74 -32.44 -1.61
C THR A 29 -11.38 -33.64 -0.90
N SER A 30 -10.73 -34.81 -0.87
CA SER A 30 -11.20 -35.96 -0.10
C SER A 30 -10.85 -35.91 1.38
N HIS A 31 -9.85 -35.10 1.78
CA HIS A 31 -9.40 -34.97 3.17
C HIS A 31 -9.73 -33.61 3.79
N PHE A 32 -9.86 -32.58 2.96
CA PHE A 32 -10.29 -31.25 3.37
C PHE A 32 -11.76 -31.06 2.95
N PRO A 33 -12.71 -31.09 3.90
CA PRO A 33 -14.12 -30.90 3.60
C PRO A 33 -14.38 -29.56 2.90
N LYS A 34 -15.55 -29.40 2.26
CA LYS A 34 -15.91 -28.16 1.58
C LYS A 34 -15.86 -26.99 2.57
N HIS A 35 -14.83 -26.18 2.46
CA HIS A 35 -14.67 -24.95 3.23
C HIS A 35 -15.17 -23.76 2.42
N ILE A 36 -15.73 -22.79 3.14
CA ILE A 36 -15.98 -21.46 2.57
C ILE A 36 -14.75 -20.62 2.83
N TYR A 37 -14.26 -19.97 1.78
CA TYR A 37 -13.15 -19.05 1.89
C TYR A 37 -13.71 -17.64 2.00
N ALA A 38 -13.41 -16.97 3.12
CA ALA A 38 -13.73 -15.57 3.31
C ALA A 38 -12.46 -14.75 3.12
N ARG A 39 -12.50 -13.84 2.15
CA ARG A 39 -11.37 -13.00 1.83
C ARG A 39 -11.27 -11.87 2.85
N VAL A 40 -10.07 -11.66 3.37
CA VAL A 40 -9.78 -10.56 4.31
C VAL A 40 -8.90 -9.53 3.66
N VAL A 41 -9.32 -8.28 3.73
CA VAL A 41 -8.58 -7.13 3.22
C VAL A 41 -8.00 -6.36 4.41
N PRO A 42 -6.69 -6.07 4.43
CA PRO A 42 -6.10 -5.21 5.44
C PRO A 42 -6.69 -3.79 5.40
N TYR A 43 -6.93 -3.22 6.57
CA TYR A 43 -7.44 -1.87 6.75
C TYR A 43 -6.58 -1.16 7.79
N LYS A 44 -6.01 -0.01 7.42
CA LYS A 44 -5.04 0.68 8.26
C LYS A 44 -5.72 1.67 9.20
N MET A 45 -5.24 1.71 10.44
CA MET A 45 -5.71 2.60 11.49
C MET A 45 -4.64 3.66 11.82
N LEU A 46 -5.07 4.79 12.38
CA LEU A 46 -4.19 5.90 12.76
C LEU A 46 -3.17 5.55 13.86
N ASN A 47 -3.47 4.58 14.71
CA ASN A 47 -2.55 4.10 15.75
C ASN A 47 -1.45 3.18 15.17
N GLY A 48 -1.34 3.07 13.85
CA GLY A 48 -0.43 2.16 13.15
C GLY A 48 -0.90 0.70 13.14
N GLU A 49 -2.02 0.37 13.79
CA GLU A 49 -2.61 -0.95 13.76
C GLU A 49 -3.19 -1.25 12.38
N THR A 50 -3.05 -2.49 11.92
CA THR A 50 -3.72 -2.96 10.71
C THR A 50 -4.77 -3.97 11.10
N LYS A 51 -6.03 -3.61 10.92
CA LYS A 51 -7.17 -4.50 11.11
C LYS A 51 -7.44 -5.29 9.83
N LYS A 52 -8.21 -6.36 9.95
CA LYS A 52 -8.63 -7.20 8.82
C LYS A 52 -10.13 -7.08 8.66
N PHE A 53 -10.55 -6.73 7.45
CA PHE A 53 -11.93 -6.47 7.12
C PHE A 53 -12.43 -7.48 6.10
N ILE A 54 -13.72 -7.83 6.17
CA ILE A 54 -14.42 -8.63 5.16
C ILE A 54 -15.53 -7.74 4.60
N PHE A 55 -15.70 -7.73 3.28
CA PHE A 55 -16.78 -6.94 2.67
C PHE A 55 -18.14 -7.46 3.14
N THR A 56 -19.03 -6.56 3.56
CA THR A 56 -20.37 -6.92 4.05
C THR A 56 -21.16 -7.73 3.01
N ARG A 57 -20.99 -7.42 1.72
CA ARG A 57 -21.60 -8.20 0.64
C ARG A 57 -21.08 -9.63 0.54
N GLU A 58 -19.78 -9.86 0.76
CA GLU A 58 -19.24 -11.22 0.85
C GLU A 58 -19.79 -11.95 2.07
N VAL A 59 -19.95 -11.26 3.21
CA VAL A 59 -20.58 -11.83 4.42
C VAL A 59 -22.01 -12.29 4.14
N LEU A 60 -22.80 -11.48 3.43
CA LEU A 60 -24.16 -11.81 3.03
C LEU A 60 -24.24 -13.04 2.10
N ASP A 61 -23.21 -13.30 1.31
CA ASP A 61 -23.12 -14.50 0.46
C ASP A 61 -22.61 -15.72 1.27
N ILE A 62 -21.71 -15.49 2.23
CA ILE A 62 -21.14 -16.54 3.10
C ILE A 62 -22.20 -17.16 4.00
N ILE A 63 -23.06 -16.36 4.64
CA ILE A 63 -24.08 -16.84 5.58
C ILE A 63 -24.95 -17.96 4.98
N PRO A 64 -25.68 -17.75 3.87
CA PRO A 64 -26.54 -18.80 3.30
C PRO A 64 -25.73 -19.98 2.76
N ALA A 65 -24.52 -19.74 2.24
CA ALA A 65 -23.65 -20.81 1.77
C ALA A 65 -23.20 -21.73 2.92
N ALA A 66 -22.82 -21.15 4.07
CA ALA A 66 -22.34 -21.88 5.24
C ALA A 66 -23.44 -22.75 5.84
N LEU A 67 -24.61 -22.15 6.03
CA LEU A 67 -25.80 -22.82 6.53
C LEU A 67 -26.25 -23.97 5.64
N LYS A 68 -26.20 -23.79 4.31
CA LYS A 68 -26.46 -24.88 3.35
C LYS A 68 -25.45 -26.03 3.49
N LEU A 69 -24.16 -25.73 3.68
CA LEU A 69 -23.13 -26.76 3.89
C LEU A 69 -23.27 -27.48 5.23
N GLN A 70 -23.82 -26.81 6.25
CA GLN A 70 -24.14 -27.39 7.55
C GLN A 70 -25.41 -28.24 7.57
N GLY A 71 -26.21 -28.19 6.49
CA GLY A 71 -27.49 -28.90 6.41
C GLY A 71 -28.66 -28.16 7.06
N THR A 72 -28.49 -26.88 7.38
CA THR A 72 -29.49 -25.99 7.98
C THR A 72 -29.74 -24.78 7.08
N PRO A 73 -30.17 -24.97 5.82
CA PRO A 73 -30.33 -23.86 4.87
C PRO A 73 -31.30 -22.80 5.40
N ILE A 74 -31.02 -21.55 5.07
CA ILE A 74 -31.81 -20.39 5.47
C ILE A 74 -32.66 -19.89 4.31
N GLU A 75 -33.88 -19.44 4.62
CA GLU A 75 -34.75 -18.80 3.64
C GLU A 75 -34.29 -17.37 3.36
N SER A 76 -34.49 -16.92 2.12
CA SER A 76 -34.12 -15.55 1.72
C SER A 76 -34.88 -14.44 2.47
N THR A 77 -36.00 -14.79 3.10
CA THR A 77 -36.88 -13.93 3.89
C THR A 77 -36.60 -14.00 5.40
N ASP A 78 -35.54 -14.69 5.85
CA ASP A 78 -35.16 -14.69 7.27
C ASP A 78 -34.88 -13.26 7.75
N MET A 79 -35.54 -12.87 8.84
CA MET A 79 -35.49 -11.50 9.36
C MET A 79 -34.07 -11.05 9.73
N ARG A 80 -33.24 -11.95 10.29
CA ARG A 80 -31.85 -11.63 10.66
C ARG A 80 -31.04 -11.28 9.40
N LEU A 81 -31.24 -12.04 8.33
CA LEU A 81 -30.56 -11.80 7.06
C LEU A 81 -31.03 -10.51 6.40
N LEU A 82 -32.33 -10.20 6.48
CA LEU A 82 -32.88 -8.93 6.00
C LEU A 82 -32.36 -7.73 6.80
N GLU A 83 -32.24 -7.85 8.12
CA GLU A 83 -31.66 -6.82 9.00
C GLU A 83 -30.19 -6.55 8.65
N CYS A 84 -29.38 -7.60 8.40
CA CYS A 84 -28.02 -7.44 7.90
C CYS A 84 -28.00 -6.70 6.55
N LYS A 85 -28.86 -7.09 5.60
CA LYS A 85 -28.94 -6.43 4.28
C LYS A 85 -29.29 -4.95 4.42
N MET A 86 -30.28 -4.62 5.25
CA MET A 86 -30.73 -3.24 5.44
C MET A 86 -29.70 -2.38 6.18
N SER A 87 -29.05 -2.92 7.22
CA SER A 87 -28.03 -2.18 7.98
C SER A 87 -26.73 -1.95 7.21
N TRP A 88 -26.47 -2.76 6.19
CA TRP A 88 -25.30 -2.64 5.32
C TRP A 88 -25.62 -2.11 3.92
N MET A 89 -26.86 -1.65 3.68
CA MET A 89 -27.18 -0.90 2.47
C MET A 89 -26.48 0.44 2.51
N ASP A 90 -25.40 0.56 1.74
CA ASP A 90 -24.69 1.80 1.51
C ASP A 90 -24.20 1.85 0.05
N ASN A 91 -24.04 3.06 -0.48
CA ASN A 91 -23.49 3.31 -1.82
C ASN A 91 -21.98 3.03 -1.90
N TRP A 92 -21.35 2.76 -0.76
CA TRP A 92 -19.93 2.49 -0.61
C TRP A 92 -19.67 1.02 -0.28
N HIS A 93 -18.46 0.56 -0.58
CA HIS A 93 -18.07 -0.81 -0.30
C HIS A 93 -17.65 -0.95 1.16
N ARG A 94 -18.63 -1.21 2.03
CA ARG A 94 -18.41 -1.36 3.47
C ARG A 94 -17.73 -2.68 3.82
N GLY A 95 -16.80 -2.63 4.76
CA GLY A 95 -16.25 -3.82 5.42
C GLY A 95 -16.64 -3.90 6.90
N ILE A 96 -16.54 -5.09 7.46
CA ILE A 96 -16.65 -5.33 8.91
C ILE A 96 -15.38 -6.03 9.41
N THR A 97 -15.03 -5.81 10.67
CA THR A 97 -13.87 -6.46 11.29
C THR A 97 -14.08 -7.97 11.46
N ILE A 98 -13.02 -8.71 11.75
CA ILE A 98 -13.13 -10.15 12.04
C ILE A 98 -14.00 -10.40 13.28
N GLU A 99 -13.89 -9.56 14.31
CA GLU A 99 -14.70 -9.70 15.52
C GLU A 99 -16.20 -9.50 15.21
N GLN A 100 -16.53 -8.50 14.40
CA GLN A 100 -17.91 -8.27 13.95
C GLN A 100 -18.41 -9.43 13.08
N PHE A 101 -17.57 -9.95 12.20
CA PHE A 101 -17.90 -11.12 11.39
C PHE A 101 -18.16 -12.35 12.25
N GLU A 102 -17.35 -12.60 13.27
CA GLU A 102 -17.56 -13.70 14.21
C GLU A 102 -18.88 -13.60 14.97
N THR A 103 -19.25 -12.39 15.43
CA THR A 103 -20.56 -12.15 16.04
C THR A 103 -21.71 -12.44 15.07
N VAL A 104 -21.55 -12.06 13.79
CA VAL A 104 -22.53 -12.40 12.76
C VAL A 104 -22.65 -13.93 12.62
N LEU A 105 -21.54 -14.66 12.54
CA LEU A 105 -21.58 -16.12 12.43
C LEU A 105 -22.27 -16.78 13.62
N GLU A 106 -22.04 -16.28 14.84
CA GLU A 106 -22.70 -16.76 16.06
C GLU A 106 -24.22 -16.52 16.03
N ASN A 107 -24.68 -15.36 15.57
CA ASN A 107 -26.10 -15.03 15.46
C ASN A 107 -26.88 -15.94 14.49
N PHE A 108 -26.17 -16.61 13.58
CA PHE A 108 -26.73 -17.57 12.63
C PHE A 108 -26.42 -19.03 12.98
N ASP A 109 -25.79 -19.31 14.11
CA ASP A 109 -25.36 -20.67 14.51
C ASP A 109 -24.43 -21.34 13.46
N ILE A 110 -23.56 -20.54 12.83
CA ILE A 110 -22.62 -21.02 11.82
C ILE A 110 -21.37 -21.61 12.49
N ASP A 111 -21.00 -22.81 12.07
CA ASP A 111 -19.78 -23.49 12.48
C ASP A 111 -18.55 -22.81 11.87
N LYS A 112 -17.89 -21.97 12.67
CA LYS A 112 -16.68 -21.21 12.28
C LYS A 112 -15.57 -22.11 11.73
N SER A 113 -15.49 -23.39 12.13
CA SER A 113 -14.44 -24.31 11.66
C SER A 113 -14.54 -24.63 10.15
N ARG A 114 -15.69 -24.32 9.53
CA ARG A 114 -15.93 -24.49 8.10
C ARG A 114 -15.52 -23.29 7.26
N ILE A 115 -15.20 -22.16 7.89
CA ILE A 115 -14.79 -20.94 7.20
C ILE A 115 -13.28 -20.76 7.36
N THR A 116 -12.61 -20.52 6.24
CA THR A 116 -11.18 -20.21 6.20
C THR A 116 -10.99 -18.76 5.76
N LEU A 117 -10.35 -17.96 6.61
CA LEU A 117 -9.97 -16.59 6.26
C LEU A 117 -8.71 -16.63 5.39
N VAL A 118 -8.75 -15.95 4.23
CA VAL A 118 -7.62 -15.88 3.29
C VAL A 118 -7.27 -14.42 2.96
N PRO A 119 -5.99 -14.04 2.92
CA PRO A 119 -5.60 -12.70 2.49
C PRO A 119 -6.07 -12.40 1.06
N ASP A 120 -6.47 -11.15 0.80
CA ASP A 120 -6.76 -10.72 -0.57
C ASP A 120 -5.49 -10.67 -1.44
N PRO A 121 -5.43 -11.44 -2.54
CA PRO A 121 -4.26 -11.44 -3.42
C PRO A 121 -4.03 -10.09 -4.11
N SER A 122 -5.09 -9.34 -4.40
CA SER A 122 -5.00 -8.06 -5.12
C SER A 122 -4.31 -7.01 -4.26
N HIS A 123 -4.66 -6.97 -2.97
CA HIS A 123 -4.02 -6.13 -1.96
C HIS A 123 -2.53 -6.45 -1.87
N GLU A 124 -2.14 -7.72 -1.74
CA GLU A 124 -0.73 -8.11 -1.61
C GLU A 124 0.09 -7.69 -2.83
N VAL A 125 -0.45 -7.86 -4.03
CA VAL A 125 0.22 -7.46 -5.28
C VAL A 125 0.33 -5.93 -5.36
N THR A 126 -0.75 -5.20 -5.13
CA THR A 126 -0.78 -3.75 -5.31
C THR A 126 -0.04 -3.01 -4.20
N ARG A 127 -0.02 -3.52 -2.97
CA ARG A 127 0.85 -3.03 -1.88
C ARG A 127 2.32 -3.15 -2.26
N ARG A 128 2.75 -4.30 -2.80
CA ARG A 128 4.13 -4.47 -3.26
C ARG A 128 4.45 -3.57 -4.45
N GLU A 129 3.52 -3.42 -5.39
CA GLU A 129 3.66 -2.49 -6.51
C GLU A 129 3.77 -1.04 -6.03
N TYR A 130 2.97 -0.64 -5.04
CA TYR A 130 3.04 0.68 -4.42
C TYR A 130 4.41 0.94 -3.81
N GLN A 131 4.88 0.03 -2.94
CA GLN A 131 6.19 0.13 -2.30
C GLN A 131 7.31 0.21 -3.35
N GLN A 132 7.30 -0.72 -4.31
CA GLN A 132 8.39 -0.89 -5.27
C GLN A 132 8.39 0.18 -6.35
N ARG A 133 7.23 0.57 -6.89
CA ARG A 133 7.12 1.36 -8.12
C ARG A 133 6.30 2.64 -8.00
N ASN A 134 5.86 3.01 -6.80
CA ASN A 134 4.94 4.12 -6.55
C ASN A 134 3.63 3.95 -7.35
N GLY A 135 3.05 2.74 -7.29
CA GLY A 135 1.73 2.42 -7.85
C GLY A 135 0.58 2.98 -7.00
N HIS A 136 -0.50 2.21 -6.85
CA HIS A 136 -1.63 2.56 -5.96
C HIS A 136 -2.17 1.29 -5.31
N ILE A 137 -2.40 1.31 -3.99
CA ILE A 137 -2.95 0.15 -3.26
C ILE A 137 -4.44 0.07 -3.56
N ARG A 138 -4.88 -1.08 -4.09
CA ARG A 138 -6.26 -1.26 -4.55
C ARG A 138 -6.66 -2.73 -4.52
N VAL A 139 -7.95 -2.96 -4.37
CA VAL A 139 -8.56 -4.29 -4.32
C VAL A 139 -9.80 -4.32 -5.21
N PHE A 140 -10.27 -5.52 -5.54
CA PHE A 140 -11.58 -5.69 -6.16
C PHE A 140 -12.65 -5.81 -5.09
N ALA A 141 -13.67 -4.97 -5.16
CA ALA A 141 -14.90 -5.14 -4.39
C ALA A 141 -15.73 -6.31 -4.94
N PRO A 142 -16.77 -6.77 -4.23
CA PRO A 142 -17.54 -7.96 -4.64
C PRO A 142 -18.35 -7.77 -5.94
N ASP A 143 -18.56 -6.53 -6.39
CA ASP A 143 -19.12 -6.21 -7.72
C ASP A 143 -18.04 -5.99 -8.79
N MET A 144 -16.79 -6.39 -8.50
CA MET A 144 -15.61 -6.26 -9.37
C MET A 144 -15.15 -4.82 -9.62
N LYS A 145 -15.71 -3.83 -8.92
CA LYS A 145 -15.16 -2.47 -8.94
C LYS A 145 -13.78 -2.43 -8.30
N VAL A 146 -12.91 -1.58 -8.82
CA VAL A 146 -11.59 -1.33 -8.26
C VAL A 146 -11.73 -0.26 -7.19
N VAL A 147 -11.37 -0.62 -5.96
CA VAL A 147 -11.56 0.24 -4.79
C VAL A 147 -10.27 0.33 -3.98
N SER A 148 -10.13 1.36 -3.17
CA SER A 148 -9.06 1.47 -2.19
C SER A 148 -9.59 1.84 -0.82
N GLU A 149 -8.80 1.53 0.20
CA GLU A 149 -9.06 2.01 1.55
C GLU A 149 -8.77 3.51 1.67
N ASN A 150 -9.23 4.12 2.76
CA ASN A 150 -9.27 5.56 2.95
C ASN A 150 -7.90 6.24 2.97
N PHE A 151 -6.86 5.63 3.56
CA PHE A 151 -5.52 6.21 3.63
C PHE A 151 -4.88 6.22 2.24
N SER A 152 -4.98 5.12 1.50
CA SER A 152 -4.54 5.03 0.11
C SER A 152 -5.28 6.04 -0.77
N ALA A 153 -6.59 6.21 -0.58
CA ALA A 153 -7.37 7.22 -1.30
C ALA A 153 -6.92 8.66 -0.95
N CYS A 154 -6.66 8.96 0.33
CA CYS A 154 -6.11 10.24 0.77
C CYS A 154 -4.73 10.51 0.14
N MET A 155 -3.85 9.51 0.14
CA MET A 155 -2.53 9.61 -0.48
C MET A 155 -2.64 9.88 -1.98
N PHE A 156 -3.58 9.22 -2.68
CA PHE A 156 -3.79 9.45 -4.11
C PHE A 156 -4.29 10.87 -4.41
N VAL A 157 -5.22 11.38 -3.62
CA VAL A 157 -5.66 12.79 -3.71
C VAL A 157 -4.48 13.72 -3.45
N PHE A 158 -3.69 13.46 -2.41
CA PHE A 158 -2.52 14.26 -2.07
C PHE A 158 -1.47 14.25 -3.19
N GLU A 159 -1.09 13.08 -3.72
CA GLU A 159 -0.15 12.98 -4.84
C GLU A 159 -0.67 13.70 -6.09
N SER A 160 -1.98 13.70 -6.32
CA SER A 160 -2.59 14.27 -7.53
C SER A 160 -2.81 15.78 -7.46
N LEU A 161 -3.04 16.33 -6.27
CA LEU A 161 -3.41 17.74 -6.09
C LEU A 161 -2.37 18.56 -5.34
N VAL A 162 -1.53 17.93 -4.50
CA VAL A 162 -0.56 18.60 -3.62
C VAL A 162 0.85 18.58 -4.18
N MET A 163 1.31 17.41 -4.63
CA MET A 163 2.68 17.26 -5.07
C MET A 163 2.88 17.87 -6.47
N GLY A 164 4.02 18.55 -6.67
CA GLY A 164 4.28 19.33 -7.88
C GLY A 164 3.82 20.80 -7.80
N GLU A 165 3.39 21.24 -6.62
CA GLU A 165 3.06 22.64 -6.32
C GLU A 165 4.02 23.24 -5.29
N ASN A 166 4.21 24.56 -5.38
CA ASN A 166 4.83 25.34 -4.32
C ASN A 166 3.73 26.02 -3.48
N TRP A 167 3.46 25.46 -2.32
CA TRP A 167 2.40 25.89 -1.42
C TRP A 167 2.73 27.13 -0.60
N ASN A 168 3.96 27.63 -0.64
CA ASN A 168 4.32 28.92 -0.04
C ASN A 168 3.84 30.10 -0.91
N GLN A 169 3.44 29.85 -2.15
CA GLN A 169 2.89 30.88 -3.03
C GLN A 169 1.38 30.99 -2.82
N GLU A 170 0.90 32.14 -2.37
CA GLU A 170 -0.53 32.37 -2.15
C GLU A 170 -1.17 32.99 -3.40
N THR A 171 -2.01 32.22 -4.07
CA THR A 171 -2.86 32.66 -5.18
C THR A 171 -4.28 32.15 -4.95
N GLU A 172 -5.29 32.81 -5.53
CA GLU A 172 -6.70 32.50 -5.29
C GLU A 172 -7.07 31.08 -5.73
N ASP A 173 -6.61 30.66 -6.90
CA ASP A 173 -6.74 29.30 -7.44
C ASP A 173 -6.08 28.26 -6.52
N ARG A 174 -4.86 28.52 -6.03
CA ARG A 174 -4.14 27.59 -5.15
C ARG A 174 -4.79 27.50 -3.77
N ASN A 175 -5.28 28.61 -3.22
CA ASN A 175 -6.02 28.61 -1.96
C ASN A 175 -7.33 27.84 -2.07
N THR A 176 -8.04 27.99 -3.19
CA THR A 176 -9.25 27.22 -3.49
C THR A 176 -8.93 25.72 -3.62
N LEU A 177 -7.89 25.38 -4.38
CA LEU A 177 -7.45 23.99 -4.53
C LEU A 177 -7.04 23.37 -3.19
N ARG A 178 -6.36 24.12 -2.32
CA ARG A 178 -5.99 23.68 -0.97
C ARG A 178 -7.24 23.35 -0.15
N GLN A 179 -8.23 24.24 -0.14
CA GLN A 179 -9.48 24.04 0.60
C GLN A 179 -10.26 22.82 0.09
N GLU A 180 -10.39 22.68 -1.23
CA GLU A 180 -11.01 21.52 -1.87
C GLU A 180 -10.26 20.23 -1.51
N THR A 181 -8.93 20.24 -1.59
CA THR A 181 -8.09 19.08 -1.27
C THR A 181 -8.25 18.67 0.20
N ILE A 182 -8.22 19.61 1.14
CA ILE A 182 -8.46 19.34 2.57
C ILE A 182 -9.88 18.78 2.77
N GLY A 183 -10.90 19.35 2.12
CA GLY A 183 -12.28 18.87 2.18
C GLY A 183 -12.44 17.43 1.67
N LEU A 184 -11.82 17.11 0.55
CA LEU A 184 -11.80 15.75 -0.01
C LEU A 184 -11.10 14.77 0.93
N MET A 185 -9.90 15.11 1.41
CA MET A 185 -9.15 14.26 2.34
C MET A 185 -9.88 14.09 3.67
N THR A 186 -10.62 15.10 4.14
CA THR A 186 -11.48 15.00 5.33
C THR A 186 -12.60 14.00 5.09
N THR A 187 -13.24 14.05 3.92
CA THR A 187 -14.31 13.10 3.57
C THR A 187 -13.80 11.67 3.48
N LEU A 188 -12.69 11.47 2.78
CA LEU A 188 -12.08 10.15 2.63
C LEU A 188 -11.56 9.62 3.97
N GLY A 189 -10.77 10.42 4.69
CA GLY A 189 -10.07 10.02 5.90
C GLY A 189 -10.97 9.89 7.13
N ILE A 190 -12.00 10.73 7.28
CA ILE A 190 -12.86 10.79 8.47
C ILE A 190 -14.25 10.22 8.21
N PHE A 191 -14.96 10.75 7.21
CA PHE A 191 -16.39 10.44 7.04
C PHE A 191 -16.67 9.09 6.39
N LEU A 192 -15.69 8.54 5.68
CA LEU A 192 -15.82 7.26 4.98
C LEU A 192 -15.02 6.13 5.64
N GLN A 193 -14.83 6.17 6.97
CA GLN A 193 -13.92 5.27 7.68
C GLN A 193 -14.05 3.79 7.30
N ASP A 194 -14.96 2.98 7.78
CA ASP A 194 -15.04 1.54 7.46
C ASP A 194 -15.38 1.13 5.99
N LYS A 195 -15.09 2.00 5.01
CA LYS A 195 -15.53 1.90 3.62
C LYS A 195 -14.34 1.93 2.66
N TYR A 196 -14.52 1.22 1.56
CA TYR A 196 -13.63 1.28 0.40
C TYR A 196 -14.25 2.16 -0.68
N ILE A 197 -13.41 2.97 -1.29
CA ILE A 197 -13.78 4.03 -2.22
C ILE A 197 -13.46 3.58 -3.64
N ASP A 198 -14.43 3.65 -4.55
CA ASP A 198 -14.23 3.39 -5.99
C ASP A 198 -13.16 4.34 -6.55
N CYS A 199 -12.11 3.78 -7.16
CA CYS A 199 -11.03 4.57 -7.74
C CYS A 199 -11.54 5.52 -8.85
N SER A 200 -12.61 5.17 -9.56
CA SER A 200 -13.23 6.03 -10.56
C SER A 200 -13.85 7.27 -9.91
N ASN A 201 -14.49 7.11 -8.76
CA ASN A 201 -15.05 8.22 -7.99
C ASN A 201 -13.93 9.13 -7.46
N GLN A 202 -12.79 8.56 -7.03
CA GLN A 202 -11.63 9.35 -6.62
C GLN A 202 -11.12 10.23 -7.76
N CYS A 203 -11.00 9.67 -8.97
CA CYS A 203 -10.62 10.46 -10.15
C CYS A 203 -11.62 11.58 -10.44
N ILE A 204 -12.93 11.32 -10.33
CA ILE A 204 -13.96 12.35 -10.51
C ILE A 204 -13.81 13.45 -9.46
N MET A 205 -13.65 13.09 -8.18
CA MET A 205 -13.45 14.04 -7.07
C MET A 205 -12.22 14.93 -7.31
N ILE A 206 -11.10 14.36 -7.75
CA ILE A 206 -9.86 15.09 -8.09
C ILE A 206 -10.12 16.08 -9.24
N GLN A 207 -10.82 15.65 -10.29
CA GLN A 207 -11.15 16.54 -11.41
C GLN A 207 -12.08 17.67 -10.98
N THR A 208 -13.09 17.39 -10.15
CA THR A 208 -13.98 18.41 -9.61
C THR A 208 -13.21 19.45 -8.79
N ALA A 209 -12.26 19.04 -7.93
CA ALA A 209 -11.43 19.99 -7.18
C ALA A 209 -10.58 20.89 -8.09
N ARG A 210 -10.04 20.34 -9.18
CA ARG A 210 -9.30 21.14 -10.19
C ARG A 210 -10.21 22.12 -10.93
N ILE A 211 -11.43 21.71 -11.27
CA ILE A 211 -12.43 22.57 -11.89
C ILE A 211 -12.76 23.74 -10.98
N SER A 212 -13.02 23.48 -9.69
CA SER A 212 -13.32 24.53 -8.70
C SER A 212 -12.20 25.55 -8.56
N ALA A 213 -10.96 25.16 -8.83
CA ALA A 213 -9.78 26.02 -8.78
C ALA A 213 -9.39 26.64 -10.14
N ASP A 214 -10.20 26.47 -11.21
CA ASP A 214 -9.89 26.92 -12.58
C ASP A 214 -8.58 26.33 -13.16
N ARG A 215 -8.23 25.08 -12.80
CA ARG A 215 -6.96 24.40 -13.20
C ARG A 215 -7.17 23.22 -14.16
N LEU A 216 -8.23 23.24 -14.97
CA LEU A 216 -8.59 22.17 -15.90
C LEU A 216 -7.53 21.91 -16.99
N ASP A 217 -6.86 22.96 -17.47
CA ASP A 217 -5.96 22.90 -18.63
C ASP A 217 -4.54 22.45 -18.27
N GLU A 218 -4.25 22.22 -16.99
CA GLU A 218 -2.94 21.74 -16.57
C GLU A 218 -2.82 20.24 -16.86
N ASP A 219 -1.96 19.87 -17.83
CA ASP A 219 -1.66 18.45 -18.06
C ASP A 219 -0.99 17.90 -16.78
N PRO A 220 -1.61 16.92 -16.09
CA PRO A 220 -1.05 16.34 -14.87
C PRO A 220 0.28 15.63 -15.11
N ARG A 221 0.64 15.40 -16.38
CA ARG A 221 1.91 14.81 -16.83
C ARG A 221 2.93 15.85 -17.25
N ALA A 222 2.59 17.14 -17.25
CA ALA A 222 3.53 18.23 -17.54
C ALA A 222 4.51 18.48 -16.39
N VAL A 223 4.16 18.08 -15.16
CA VAL A 223 5.11 18.03 -14.06
C VAL A 223 6.11 16.89 -14.29
N PRO A 224 7.43 17.14 -14.15
CA PRO A 224 8.44 16.08 -14.21
C PRO A 224 8.09 14.91 -13.28
N ASN A 225 8.53 13.70 -13.64
CA ASN A 225 8.32 12.49 -12.84
C ASN A 225 9.16 12.49 -11.54
N TYR A 226 8.88 13.44 -10.66
CA TYR A 226 9.50 13.60 -9.34
C TYR A 226 9.19 12.43 -8.41
N PHE A 227 8.23 11.59 -8.77
CA PHE A 227 7.80 10.41 -8.02
C PHE A 227 8.59 9.14 -8.41
N LEU A 228 9.35 9.22 -9.50
CA LEU A 228 10.08 8.10 -10.08
C LEU A 228 9.16 6.89 -10.31
N HIS A 229 7.95 7.13 -10.83
CA HIS A 229 7.00 6.06 -11.13
C HIS A 229 7.64 4.98 -12.01
N GLY A 230 7.40 3.72 -11.67
CA GLY A 230 7.93 2.56 -12.39
C GLY A 230 9.37 2.18 -12.05
N GLN A 231 10.14 3.06 -11.41
CA GLN A 231 11.48 2.72 -10.90
C GLN A 231 11.36 1.83 -9.67
N GLN A 232 12.26 0.87 -9.49
CA GLN A 232 12.24 -0.02 -8.32
C GLN A 232 12.71 0.71 -7.06
N ALA A 233 12.19 0.33 -5.89
CA ALA A 233 12.48 0.98 -4.62
C ALA A 233 13.95 0.87 -4.21
N ASP A 234 14.54 -0.28 -4.49
CA ASP A 234 15.92 -0.62 -4.12
C ASP A 234 16.96 -0.08 -5.11
N ASN A 235 16.51 0.46 -6.25
CA ASN A 235 17.41 1.18 -7.14
C ASN A 235 17.92 2.44 -6.45
N GLU A 236 19.05 2.94 -6.91
CA GLU A 236 19.66 4.13 -6.33
C GLU A 236 19.50 5.36 -7.22
N ILE A 237 19.46 6.52 -6.56
CA ILE A 237 19.47 7.83 -7.20
C ILE A 237 20.49 8.75 -6.54
N TYR A 238 21.03 9.69 -7.31
CA TYR A 238 21.94 10.72 -6.78
C TYR A 238 21.18 11.74 -5.93
N MET A 239 21.78 12.14 -4.82
CA MET A 239 21.23 13.12 -3.88
C MET A 239 20.94 14.48 -4.52
N GLU A 240 21.69 14.85 -5.56
CA GLU A 240 21.45 16.06 -6.36
C GLU A 240 20.03 16.12 -6.96
N HIS A 241 19.42 14.97 -7.25
CA HIS A 241 18.05 14.94 -7.73
C HIS A 241 17.07 15.40 -6.65
N LEU A 242 17.29 15.00 -5.39
CA LEU A 242 16.50 15.50 -4.25
C LEU A 242 16.69 17.01 -4.10
N ASP A 243 17.94 17.48 -4.11
CA ASP A 243 18.23 18.91 -3.96
C ASP A 243 17.54 19.75 -5.03
N LYS A 244 17.51 19.27 -6.27
CA LYS A 244 16.79 19.93 -7.36
C LYS A 244 15.29 20.02 -7.10
N VAL A 245 14.63 18.92 -6.71
CA VAL A 245 13.19 18.94 -6.40
C VAL A 245 12.89 19.90 -5.25
N LEU A 246 13.69 19.86 -4.20
CA LEU A 246 13.49 20.73 -3.04
C LEU A 246 13.67 22.22 -3.42
N GLN A 247 14.62 22.52 -4.29
CA GLN A 247 14.85 23.88 -4.79
C GLN A 247 13.72 24.36 -5.72
N ASP A 248 13.27 23.52 -6.66
CA ASP A 248 12.24 23.88 -7.65
C ASP A 248 10.91 24.29 -6.96
N PHE A 249 10.61 23.72 -5.78
CA PHE A 249 9.34 23.91 -5.06
C PHE A 249 9.46 24.60 -3.68
N ASP A 250 10.64 25.10 -3.32
CA ASP A 250 10.90 25.72 -2.01
C ASP A 250 10.51 24.83 -0.81
N LEU A 251 10.94 23.58 -0.86
CA LEU A 251 10.61 22.55 0.12
C LEU A 251 11.70 22.42 1.18
N GLN A 252 11.28 22.05 2.40
CA GLN A 252 12.20 21.82 3.51
C GLN A 252 13.10 20.61 3.26
N LYS A 253 14.41 20.80 3.42
CA LYS A 253 15.40 19.72 3.36
C LYS A 253 15.50 18.99 4.69
N HIS A 254 15.52 17.67 4.61
CA HIS A 254 15.72 16.76 5.74
C HIS A 254 17.02 15.95 5.59
N PRO A 255 17.61 15.50 6.70
CA PRO A 255 18.79 14.64 6.62
C PRO A 255 18.45 13.30 5.99
N ILE A 256 19.41 12.73 5.27
CA ILE A 256 19.29 11.41 4.67
C ILE A 256 19.53 10.37 5.76
N PHE A 257 18.49 9.58 6.05
CA PHE A 257 18.51 8.61 7.16
C PHE A 257 18.96 7.20 6.75
N VAL A 258 19.02 6.92 5.44
CA VAL A 258 19.61 5.69 4.88
C VAL A 258 20.42 6.03 3.63
N ARG A 259 21.70 5.65 3.63
CA ARG A 259 22.65 5.86 2.52
C ARG A 259 22.57 4.75 1.47
N GLY A 260 22.87 5.10 0.23
CA GLY A 260 23.10 4.12 -0.84
C GLY A 260 24.51 3.52 -0.78
N SER A 261 24.77 2.61 -1.71
CA SER A 261 26.01 1.85 -1.84
C SER A 261 27.21 2.67 -2.32
N LYS A 262 26.98 3.83 -2.92
CA LYS A 262 28.04 4.75 -3.36
C LYS A 262 27.86 6.13 -2.72
N PRO A 263 28.95 6.87 -2.47
CA PRO A 263 28.87 8.24 -1.98
C PRO A 263 27.96 9.11 -2.86
N GLY A 264 27.14 9.94 -2.22
CA GLY A 264 26.21 10.82 -2.93
C GLY A 264 24.97 10.12 -3.50
N ARG A 265 24.71 8.85 -3.16
CA ARG A 265 23.51 8.11 -3.56
C ARG A 265 22.63 7.70 -2.38
N MET A 266 21.35 7.52 -2.67
CA MET A 266 20.37 6.94 -1.75
C MET A 266 19.45 5.96 -2.47
N PRO A 267 18.82 5.01 -1.77
CA PRO A 267 17.73 4.22 -2.32
C PRO A 267 16.55 5.09 -2.76
N ILE A 268 15.87 4.71 -3.83
CA ILE A 268 14.70 5.44 -4.36
C ILE A 268 13.57 5.51 -3.34
N TRP A 269 13.38 4.48 -2.49
CA TRP A 269 12.36 4.55 -1.45
C TRP A 269 12.64 5.65 -0.42
N VAL A 270 13.89 5.92 -0.07
CA VAL A 270 14.30 7.02 0.81
C VAL A 270 13.95 8.36 0.17
N PHE A 271 14.31 8.52 -1.11
CA PHE A 271 13.97 9.70 -1.89
C PHE A 271 12.45 9.94 -1.90
N ARG A 272 11.63 8.92 -2.20
CA ARG A 272 10.15 9.04 -2.22
C ARG A 272 9.59 9.49 -0.88
N VAL A 273 10.11 8.93 0.22
CA VAL A 273 9.70 9.32 1.58
C VAL A 273 10.05 10.78 1.86
N LEU A 274 11.29 11.20 1.62
CA LEU A 274 11.76 12.55 1.94
C LEU A 274 11.01 13.62 1.13
N VAL A 275 10.78 13.35 -0.15
CA VAL A 275 10.04 14.26 -1.03
C VAL A 275 8.58 14.39 -0.60
N LYS A 276 7.90 13.28 -0.30
CA LYS A 276 6.52 13.31 0.22
C LYS A 276 6.43 14.02 1.55
N LEU A 277 7.35 13.74 2.47
CA LEU A 277 7.43 14.39 3.79
C LEU A 277 7.56 15.91 3.68
N ALA A 278 8.41 16.39 2.78
CA ALA A 278 8.62 17.82 2.59
C ALA A 278 7.35 18.53 2.07
N TRP A 279 6.62 17.92 1.14
CA TRP A 279 5.31 18.44 0.71
C TRP A 279 4.24 18.36 1.79
N ILE A 280 4.21 17.29 2.59
CA ILE A 280 3.26 17.17 3.73
C ILE A 280 3.45 18.35 4.68
N GLN A 281 4.70 18.67 5.04
CA GLN A 281 4.99 19.79 5.93
C GLN A 281 4.69 21.15 5.31
N GLN A 282 4.97 21.34 4.01
CA GLN A 282 4.66 22.61 3.34
C GLN A 282 3.15 22.83 3.23
N PHE A 283 2.38 21.77 2.92
CA PHE A 283 0.94 21.85 2.72
C PHE A 283 0.17 22.08 4.03
N PHE A 284 0.52 21.38 5.11
CA PHE A 284 -0.10 21.49 6.43
C PHE A 284 0.66 22.48 7.33
N LYS A 285 0.87 23.70 6.86
CA LYS A 285 1.60 24.77 7.59
C LYS A 285 0.67 25.92 7.96
N GLY A 286 0.95 26.57 9.10
CA GLY A 286 0.26 27.78 9.53
C GLY A 286 -1.24 27.55 9.75
N ASP A 287 -2.07 28.40 9.18
CA ASP A 287 -3.54 28.34 9.32
C ASP A 287 -4.18 27.11 8.64
N HIS A 288 -3.40 26.35 7.86
CA HIS A 288 -3.82 25.12 7.20
C HIS A 288 -3.35 23.85 7.91
N TYR A 289 -2.80 23.99 9.11
CA TYR A 289 -2.40 22.85 9.92
C TYR A 289 -3.62 22.00 10.30
N ASP A 290 -3.61 20.73 9.87
CA ASP A 290 -4.59 19.72 10.28
C ASP A 290 -3.83 18.51 10.86
N PRO A 291 -3.84 18.34 12.20
CA PRO A 291 -3.08 17.28 12.85
C PRO A 291 -3.58 15.88 12.48
N TYR A 292 -4.87 15.73 12.18
CA TYR A 292 -5.47 14.45 11.81
C TYR A 292 -5.01 14.05 10.41
N LEU A 293 -5.21 14.92 9.42
CA LEU A 293 -4.84 14.63 8.03
C LEU A 293 -3.33 14.50 7.89
N MET A 294 -2.56 15.32 8.60
CA MET A 294 -1.11 15.16 8.65
C MET A 294 -0.73 13.78 9.20
N SER A 295 -1.36 13.30 10.28
CA SER A 295 -1.12 11.95 10.80
C SER A 295 -1.49 10.84 9.81
N VAL A 296 -2.61 10.98 9.07
CA VAL A 296 -2.98 10.06 7.98
C VAL A 296 -1.86 10.01 6.93
N MET A 297 -1.36 11.18 6.51
CA MET A 297 -0.32 11.25 5.49
C MET A 297 1.01 10.68 5.95
N ILE A 298 1.40 10.90 7.21
CA ILE A 298 2.57 10.28 7.82
C ILE A 298 2.43 8.76 7.86
N GLU A 299 1.25 8.25 8.22
CA GLU A 299 0.97 6.81 8.20
C GLU A 299 1.08 6.20 6.80
N CYS A 300 0.79 6.98 5.75
CA CYS A 300 0.95 6.56 4.36
C CYS A 300 2.42 6.44 3.93
N LEU A 301 3.34 7.20 4.54
CA LEU A 301 4.77 7.13 4.21
C LEU A 301 5.36 5.75 4.51
N TYR A 302 4.88 5.08 5.55
CA TYR A 302 5.34 3.74 5.92
C TYR A 302 5.09 2.69 4.83
N PHE A 303 4.15 2.92 3.92
CA PHE A 303 3.92 2.00 2.79
C PHE A 303 5.07 1.98 1.76
N HIS A 304 5.97 2.96 1.78
CA HIS A 304 7.18 2.94 0.95
C HIS A 304 8.37 2.25 1.60
N VAL A 305 8.33 2.07 2.91
CA VAL A 305 9.51 1.67 3.68
C VAL A 305 9.61 0.15 3.68
N PRO A 306 10.75 -0.44 3.26
CA PRO A 306 10.96 -1.87 3.41
C PRO A 306 10.95 -2.28 4.88
N GLU A 307 10.47 -3.48 5.16
CA GLU A 307 10.16 -3.93 6.53
C GLU A 307 11.39 -3.83 7.46
N ASP A 308 12.58 -4.14 6.94
CA ASP A 308 13.86 -4.06 7.66
C ASP A 308 14.23 -2.64 8.12
N TYR A 309 13.66 -1.60 7.49
CA TYR A 309 13.94 -0.19 7.79
C TYR A 309 12.82 0.50 8.57
N MET A 310 11.78 -0.24 8.97
CA MET A 310 10.59 0.34 9.60
C MET A 310 10.89 1.03 10.94
N ASP A 311 11.77 0.44 11.77
CA ASP A 311 12.16 1.05 13.05
C ASP A 311 12.99 2.33 12.85
N ILE A 312 13.96 2.28 11.93
CA ILE A 312 14.76 3.45 11.52
C ILE A 312 13.83 4.59 11.08
N MET A 313 12.84 4.29 10.22
CA MET A 313 11.88 5.29 9.76
C MET A 313 11.06 5.89 10.91
N LYS A 314 10.57 5.07 11.84
CA LYS A 314 9.80 5.56 12.99
C LYS A 314 10.62 6.51 13.85
N ARG A 315 11.88 6.16 14.15
CA ARG A 315 12.78 7.02 14.93
C ARG A 315 13.14 8.30 14.17
N PHE A 316 13.34 8.20 12.86
CA PHE A 316 13.59 9.36 12.01
C PHE A 316 12.41 10.34 12.01
N LEU A 317 11.19 9.88 11.73
CA LEU A 317 10.00 10.74 11.77
C LEU A 317 9.76 11.34 13.16
N ALA A 318 9.98 10.55 14.22
CA ALA A 318 9.86 11.04 15.58
C ALA A 318 10.85 12.18 15.87
N SER A 319 12.08 12.14 15.33
CA SER A 319 13.04 13.26 15.46
C SER A 319 12.64 14.53 14.72
N ILE A 320 11.74 14.42 13.73
CA ILE A 320 11.26 15.56 12.94
C ILE A 320 10.06 16.23 13.63
N PHE A 321 9.17 15.41 14.22
CA PHE A 321 7.92 15.90 14.80
C PHE A 321 7.94 16.04 16.33
N GLU A 322 8.93 15.47 17.02
CA GLU A 322 9.07 15.57 18.46
C GLU A 322 10.41 16.25 18.82
N GLU A 323 10.34 17.46 19.35
CA GLU A 323 11.52 18.32 19.63
C GLU A 323 12.58 17.68 20.56
N SER A 324 12.20 16.68 21.36
CA SER A 324 13.08 16.01 22.31
C SER A 324 13.89 14.85 21.73
N LYS A 325 13.64 14.46 20.47
CA LYS A 325 14.24 13.28 19.86
C LYS A 325 15.32 13.66 18.85
N THR A 326 16.51 13.09 19.01
CA THR A 326 17.56 13.12 17.99
C THR A 326 17.55 11.83 17.19
N PHE A 327 17.95 11.90 15.92
CA PHE A 327 18.09 10.72 15.07
C PHE A 327 19.55 10.40 14.81
N GLU A 328 19.95 9.22 15.23
CA GLU A 328 21.23 8.59 14.87
C GLU A 328 20.99 7.11 14.55
N LEU A 329 21.77 6.59 13.61
CA LEU A 329 21.81 5.16 13.32
C LEU A 329 22.68 4.45 14.35
N THR A 330 22.22 3.30 14.82
CA THR A 330 23.04 2.42 15.67
C THR A 330 24.13 1.74 14.83
N ASP A 331 25.18 1.24 15.50
CA ASP A 331 26.25 0.48 14.82
C ASP A 331 25.70 -0.76 14.08
N ALA A 332 24.70 -1.44 14.67
CA ALA A 332 24.05 -2.59 14.07
C ALA A 332 23.30 -2.23 12.78
N GLU A 333 22.60 -1.09 12.76
CA GLU A 333 21.88 -0.60 11.59
C GLU A 333 22.83 -0.10 10.51
N ASN A 334 23.90 0.60 10.90
CA ASN A 334 24.96 0.97 9.98
C ASN A 334 25.55 -0.26 9.29
N LYS A 335 25.85 -1.31 10.06
CA LYS A 335 26.35 -2.59 9.53
C LYS A 335 25.33 -3.25 8.60
N MET A 336 24.05 -3.28 8.98
CA MET A 336 22.97 -3.83 8.16
C MET A 336 22.87 -3.09 6.81
N ILE A 337 22.94 -1.76 6.83
CA ILE A 337 22.93 -0.92 5.62
C ILE A 337 24.15 -1.24 4.74
N ASP A 338 25.35 -1.35 5.33
CA ASP A 338 26.57 -1.67 4.59
C ASP A 338 26.49 -3.07 3.95
N GLU A 339 26.02 -4.08 4.68
CA GLU A 339 25.82 -5.44 4.16
C GLU A 339 24.80 -5.48 3.01
N ALA A 340 23.72 -4.69 3.10
CA ALA A 340 22.74 -4.57 2.02
C ALA A 340 23.35 -3.90 0.78
N ASN A 341 24.11 -2.82 0.99
CA ASN A 341 24.80 -2.08 -0.07
C ASN A 341 25.87 -2.94 -0.77
N GLU A 342 26.62 -3.76 -0.04
CA GLU A 342 27.60 -4.70 -0.62
C GLU A 342 26.93 -5.70 -1.56
N LYS A 343 25.74 -6.22 -1.21
CA LYS A 343 24.97 -7.13 -2.07
C LYS A 343 24.54 -6.45 -3.37
N ILE A 344 24.14 -5.17 -3.30
CA ILE A 344 23.78 -4.38 -4.49
C ILE A 344 25.00 -4.24 -5.42
N VAL A 345 26.15 -3.83 -4.89
CA VAL A 345 27.40 -3.69 -5.66
C VAL A 345 27.82 -5.01 -6.29
N GLN A 346 27.70 -6.13 -5.56
CA GLN A 346 28.02 -7.45 -6.08
C GLN A 346 27.10 -7.84 -7.25
N LYS A 347 25.79 -7.58 -7.12
CA LYS A 347 24.81 -7.83 -8.17
C LYS A 347 25.08 -6.99 -9.42
N GLU A 348 25.41 -5.70 -9.26
CA GLU A 348 25.78 -4.82 -10.38
C GLU A 348 27.00 -5.37 -11.15
N LYS A 349 28.05 -5.82 -10.43
CA LYS A 349 29.24 -6.42 -11.05
C LYS A 349 28.90 -7.71 -11.82
N GLU A 350 28.04 -8.54 -11.28
CA GLU A 350 27.58 -9.78 -11.93
C GLU A 350 26.78 -9.50 -13.21
N GLU A 351 25.89 -8.50 -13.19
CA GLU A 351 25.14 -8.07 -14.36
C GLU A 351 26.06 -7.49 -15.44
N GLU A 352 27.04 -6.65 -15.07
CA GLU A 352 28.03 -6.12 -16.00
C GLU A 352 28.87 -7.23 -16.66
N MET A 353 29.29 -8.24 -15.88
CA MET A 353 29.98 -9.42 -16.42
C MET A 353 29.11 -10.21 -17.39
N ARG A 354 27.84 -10.43 -17.05
CA ARG A 354 26.86 -11.14 -17.92
C ARG A 354 26.61 -10.37 -19.21
N GLU A 355 26.50 -9.05 -19.15
CA GLU A 355 26.30 -8.21 -20.33
C GLU A 355 27.54 -8.22 -21.25
N LYS A 356 28.74 -8.08 -20.68
CA LYS A 356 30.00 -8.25 -21.42
C LYS A 356 30.09 -9.62 -22.10
N ALA A 357 29.67 -10.69 -21.43
CA ALA A 357 29.62 -12.03 -22.01
C ALA A 357 28.61 -12.14 -23.18
N ARG A 358 27.40 -11.58 -23.02
CA ARG A 358 26.38 -11.52 -24.08
C ARG A 358 26.88 -10.76 -25.32
N ASN A 359 27.53 -9.62 -25.11
CA ASN A 359 28.08 -8.79 -26.19
C ASN A 359 29.23 -9.50 -26.93
N ARG A 360 30.10 -10.22 -26.20
CA ARG A 360 31.14 -11.07 -26.80
C ARG A 360 30.55 -12.19 -27.67
N ALA A 361 29.53 -12.89 -27.18
CA ALA A 361 28.85 -13.95 -27.93
C ALA A 361 28.13 -13.43 -29.18
N HIS A 362 27.46 -12.27 -29.07
CA HIS A 362 26.80 -11.63 -30.20
C HIS A 362 27.79 -11.22 -31.30
N ASN A 363 28.94 -10.65 -30.91
CA ASN A 363 29.99 -10.27 -31.84
C ASN A 363 30.63 -11.49 -32.53
N GLN A 364 30.91 -12.57 -31.80
CA GLN A 364 31.44 -13.81 -32.39
C GLN A 364 30.47 -14.45 -33.42
N ASN A 365 29.15 -14.41 -33.16
CA ASN A 365 28.14 -14.88 -34.10
C ASN A 365 28.02 -14.00 -35.35
N LYS A 366 28.22 -12.67 -35.24
CA LYS A 366 28.29 -11.77 -36.41
C LYS A 366 29.53 -12.04 -37.27
N THR A 367 30.68 -12.33 -36.66
CA THR A 367 31.91 -12.65 -37.40
C THR A 367 31.81 -14.00 -38.11
N ARG A 368 31.13 -14.99 -37.51
CA ARG A 368 30.89 -16.31 -38.12
C ARG A 368 29.93 -16.29 -39.32
N LYS A 369 28.98 -15.35 -39.39
CA LYS A 369 28.04 -15.20 -40.53
C LYS A 369 28.61 -14.42 -41.72
N ARG A 370 29.81 -13.83 -41.59
CA ARG A 370 30.50 -13.07 -42.64
C ARG A 370 31.64 -13.86 -43.31
N LYS A 371 31.95 -15.05 -42.81
CA LYS A 371 32.75 -16.07 -43.48
C LYS A 371 31.80 -17.10 -44.05
#